data_AF-A0A147KDE6-F1
#
_entry.id   AF-A0A147KDE6-F1
#
_cell.length_a   1.000
_cell.length_b   1.000
_cell.length_c   1.000
_cell.angle_alpha   90.00
_cell.angle_beta   90.00
_cell.angle_gamma   90.00
#
_symmetry.space_group_name_H-M   'P 1'
#
loop_
_entity.id
_entity.type
_entity.pdbx_description
1 polymer ?
#
loop_
_entity_poly.entity_id
_entity_poly.type
_entity_poly.pdbx_seq_one_letter_code
_entity_poly.pdbx_strand_id
1 'polypeptide(L)'
;MANAWMPAAGRVTSSFPAGRPGGGAPRAVWCVSESDPEQWSAHSAARRLDSEGRAAHLVWHPVTGDVVQLLPATAAAVGQLTPHGTIDRASEGRVCIVIQVIGRSPEPFTDGPLNGLDAILAWLDSWGIPRTWPAGAPGARARRSSAAQEYPWSLGGHFGHSQVPGSAADGPGAIDPVRLHGHWFPRPRREQPGTAPDRRRPVASGMRSPFSSP
;
A
#
# COMPACT_ATOMS: atom_id res chain seq x y z
N MET A 1 7.85 -16.35 17.31
CA MET A 1 7.67 -16.71 15.89
C MET A 1 6.79 -15.66 15.24
N ALA A 2 7.05 -15.28 13.98
CA ALA A 2 6.19 -14.37 13.23
C ALA A 2 4.84 -15.02 12.92
N ASN A 3 3.75 -14.26 12.95
CA ASN A 3 2.41 -14.77 12.63
C ASN A 3 2.21 -14.78 11.11
N ALA A 4 1.95 -15.96 10.53
CA ALA A 4 1.71 -16.12 9.09
C ALA A 4 0.51 -15.31 8.61
N TRP A 5 -0.39 -14.98 9.53
CA TRP A 5 -1.50 -14.06 9.32
C TRP A 5 -1.23 -12.73 10.00
N MET A 6 -1.30 -11.64 9.25
CA MET A 6 -1.19 -10.28 9.76
C MET A 6 -2.26 -10.05 10.84
N PRO A 7 -1.89 -9.61 12.04
CA PRO A 7 -2.85 -9.24 13.06
C PRO A 7 -3.82 -8.16 12.58
N ALA A 8 -5.09 -8.26 12.98
CA ALA A 8 -6.19 -7.35 12.63
C ALA A 8 -6.57 -7.27 11.13
N ALA A 9 -5.87 -7.97 10.23
CA ALA A 9 -6.31 -8.07 8.84
C ALA A 9 -7.61 -8.88 8.74
N GLY A 10 -8.56 -8.39 7.94
CA GLY A 10 -9.70 -9.18 7.48
C GLY A 10 -9.23 -10.40 6.69
N ARG A 11 -10.09 -11.40 6.53
CA ARG A 11 -9.73 -12.64 5.82
C ARG A 11 -10.68 -12.93 4.68
N VAL A 12 -10.13 -13.38 3.57
CA VAL A 12 -10.85 -14.04 2.49
C VAL A 12 -10.15 -15.36 2.26
N THR A 13 -10.90 -16.46 2.32
CA THR A 13 -10.36 -17.76 1.93
C THR A 13 -10.06 -17.72 0.44
N SER A 14 -8.80 -17.89 0.06
CA SER A 14 -8.47 -18.08 -1.35
C SER A 14 -8.83 -19.50 -1.78
N SER A 15 -9.51 -19.61 -2.91
CA SER A 15 -9.72 -20.86 -3.62
C SER A 15 -8.50 -21.26 -4.46
N PHE A 16 -7.55 -20.34 -4.67
CA PHE A 16 -6.34 -20.57 -5.43
C PHE A 16 -5.29 -21.34 -4.60
N PRO A 17 -4.64 -22.39 -5.17
CA PRO A 17 -3.65 -23.16 -4.44
C PRO A 17 -2.45 -22.30 -4.02
N ALA A 18 -2.15 -22.29 -2.72
CA ALA A 18 -0.92 -21.72 -2.20
C ALA A 18 0.31 -22.49 -2.72
N GLY A 19 1.26 -21.78 -3.32
CA GLY A 19 2.53 -22.37 -3.71
C GLY A 19 3.51 -22.52 -2.55
N ARG A 20 4.64 -23.17 -2.83
CA ARG A 20 5.71 -23.38 -1.85
C ARG A 20 6.85 -22.37 -2.07
N PRO A 21 7.30 -21.64 -1.04
CA PRO A 21 8.46 -20.76 -1.15
C PRO A 21 9.74 -21.53 -1.49
N GLY A 22 10.59 -20.94 -2.34
CA GLY A 22 11.83 -21.53 -2.85
C GLY A 22 13.07 -21.24 -2.01
N GLY A 23 13.00 -20.37 -1.00
CA GLY A 23 14.15 -20.00 -0.15
C GLY A 23 14.95 -18.81 -0.68
N GLY A 24 15.91 -18.33 0.12
CA GLY A 24 16.73 -17.15 -0.21
C GLY A 24 16.24 -15.85 0.44
N ALA A 25 16.67 -14.71 -0.11
CA ALA A 25 16.39 -13.39 0.44
C ALA A 25 14.86 -13.13 0.51
N PRO A 26 14.37 -12.44 1.54
CA PRO A 26 12.95 -12.21 1.76
C PRO A 26 12.49 -10.96 0.99
N ARG A 27 11.24 -10.95 0.49
CA ARG A 27 10.77 -9.86 -0.38
C ARG A 27 9.37 -9.39 -0.03
N ALA A 28 9.13 -8.11 -0.29
CA ALA A 28 7.79 -7.54 -0.42
C ALA A 28 7.66 -6.90 -1.80
N VAL A 29 6.62 -7.26 -2.53
CA VAL A 29 6.33 -6.73 -3.87
C VAL A 29 5.02 -5.96 -3.84
N TRP A 30 5.11 -4.68 -4.20
CA TRP A 30 3.98 -3.74 -4.22
C TRP A 30 3.38 -3.70 -5.62
N CYS A 31 2.11 -4.09 -5.71
CA CYS A 31 1.28 -4.07 -6.91
C CYS A 31 0.15 -3.06 -6.72
N VAL A 32 -0.42 -2.55 -7.81
CA VAL A 32 -1.66 -1.74 -7.81
C VAL A 32 -2.79 -2.50 -8.49
N SER A 33 -4.01 -2.40 -7.96
CA SER A 33 -5.15 -3.20 -8.43
C SER A 33 -5.80 -2.64 -9.68
N GLU A 34 -5.35 -1.46 -10.12
CA GLU A 34 -5.97 -0.66 -11.20
C GLU A 34 -7.46 -0.42 -10.92
N SER A 35 -7.79 -0.18 -9.65
CA SER A 35 -9.16 0.06 -9.16
C SER A 35 -9.26 1.42 -8.51
N ASP A 36 -10.43 2.03 -8.60
CA ASP A 36 -10.74 3.32 -7.99
C ASP A 36 -10.92 3.16 -6.46
N PRO A 37 -10.10 3.83 -5.62
CA PRO A 37 -10.24 3.80 -4.17
C PRO A 37 -11.58 4.33 -3.65
N GLU A 38 -12.33 5.13 -4.41
CA GLU A 38 -13.66 5.62 -4.00
C GLU A 38 -14.77 4.58 -4.21
N GLN A 39 -14.52 3.58 -5.06
CA GLN A 39 -15.52 2.59 -5.47
C GLN A 39 -15.25 1.19 -4.92
N TRP A 40 -14.01 0.90 -4.51
CA TRP A 40 -13.57 -0.44 -4.13
C TRP A 40 -13.14 -0.54 -2.67
N SER A 41 -13.70 -1.50 -1.96
CA SER A 41 -13.19 -1.92 -0.65
C SER A 41 -12.07 -2.95 -0.79
N ALA A 42 -11.21 -3.06 0.23
CA ALA A 42 -10.19 -4.12 0.32
C ALA A 42 -10.80 -5.53 0.20
N HIS A 43 -12.00 -5.73 0.75
CA HIS A 43 -12.69 -7.02 0.71
C HIS A 43 -13.21 -7.35 -0.69
N SER A 44 -13.85 -6.39 -1.37
CA SER A 44 -14.34 -6.57 -2.74
C SER A 44 -13.19 -6.84 -3.71
N ALA A 45 -12.07 -6.11 -3.57
CA ALA A 45 -10.87 -6.33 -4.37
C ALA A 45 -10.22 -7.70 -4.09
N ALA A 46 -10.19 -8.17 -2.84
CA ALA A 46 -9.72 -9.51 -2.50
C ALA A 46 -10.60 -10.61 -3.11
N ARG A 47 -11.93 -10.48 -3.03
CA ARG A 47 -12.86 -11.44 -3.65
C ARG A 47 -12.71 -11.47 -5.18
N ARG A 48 -12.46 -10.31 -5.79
CA ARG A 48 -12.19 -10.22 -7.22
C ARG A 48 -10.91 -10.95 -7.62
N LEU A 49 -9.80 -10.71 -6.91
CA LEU A 49 -8.54 -11.43 -7.17
C LEU A 49 -8.74 -12.94 -7.13
N ASP A 50 -9.44 -13.44 -6.12
CA ASP A 50 -9.73 -14.87 -6.00
C ASP A 50 -10.58 -15.38 -7.17
N SER A 51 -11.64 -14.64 -7.55
CA SER A 51 -12.50 -15.01 -8.68
C SER A 51 -11.78 -15.00 -10.04
N GLU A 52 -10.72 -14.20 -10.17
CA GLU A 52 -9.86 -14.16 -11.35
C GLU A 52 -8.78 -15.26 -11.34
N GLY A 53 -8.76 -16.12 -10.30
CA GLY A 53 -7.74 -17.15 -10.13
C GLY A 53 -6.35 -16.56 -9.87
N ARG A 54 -6.30 -15.39 -9.22
CA ARG A 54 -5.06 -14.67 -8.90
C ARG A 54 -4.76 -14.73 -7.41
N ALA A 55 -3.48 -14.76 -7.08
CA ALA A 55 -2.99 -14.87 -5.72
C ALA A 55 -2.35 -13.57 -5.24
N ALA A 56 -2.60 -13.20 -3.98
CA ALA A 56 -1.86 -12.17 -3.27
C ALA A 56 -1.83 -12.51 -1.77
N HIS A 57 -0.87 -11.96 -1.03
CA HIS A 57 -0.90 -12.09 0.43
C HIS A 57 -1.88 -11.10 1.00
N LEU A 58 -1.71 -9.83 0.67
CA LEU A 58 -2.53 -8.74 1.19
C LEU A 58 -3.22 -7.98 0.06
N VAL A 59 -4.44 -7.53 0.34
CA VAL A 59 -5.09 -6.41 -0.33
C VAL A 59 -5.20 -5.27 0.66
N TRP A 60 -4.68 -4.10 0.31
CA TRP A 60 -4.65 -2.93 1.19
C TRP A 60 -5.34 -1.73 0.54
N HIS A 61 -6.24 -1.10 1.29
CA HIS A 61 -6.85 0.16 0.91
C HIS A 61 -6.12 1.32 1.61
N PRO A 62 -5.34 2.14 0.88
CA PRO A 62 -4.48 3.16 1.50
C PRO A 62 -5.25 4.35 2.09
N VAL A 63 -6.53 4.51 1.74
CA VAL A 63 -7.40 5.61 2.22
C VAL A 63 -8.16 5.21 3.49
N THR A 64 -8.77 4.03 3.54
CA THR A 64 -9.46 3.59 4.77
C THR A 64 -8.50 2.96 5.78
N GLY A 65 -7.41 2.35 5.30
CA GLY A 65 -6.48 1.55 6.08
C GLY A 65 -6.89 0.09 6.22
N ASP A 66 -7.96 -0.34 5.55
CA ASP A 66 -8.39 -1.73 5.59
C ASP A 66 -7.37 -2.64 4.91
N VAL A 67 -7.07 -3.75 5.57
CA VAL A 67 -6.20 -4.81 5.05
C VAL A 67 -6.98 -6.12 5.06
N VAL A 68 -6.97 -6.81 3.93
CA VAL A 68 -7.54 -8.17 3.79
C VAL A 68 -6.43 -9.11 3.36
N GLN A 69 -6.30 -10.24 4.06
CA GLN A 69 -5.32 -11.26 3.76
C GLN A 69 -5.98 -12.48 3.10
N LEU A 70 -5.37 -12.98 2.03
CA LEU A 70 -5.81 -14.16 1.30
C LEU A 70 -4.89 -15.37 1.51
N LEU A 71 -3.58 -15.13 1.60
CA LEU A 71 -2.57 -16.16 1.76
C LEU A 71 -1.72 -15.93 3.01
N PRO A 72 -1.32 -17.01 3.73
CA PRO A 72 -0.33 -16.89 4.80
C PRO A 72 1.02 -16.47 4.22
N ALA A 73 1.84 -15.76 5.01
CA ALA A 73 3.20 -15.35 4.60
C ALA A 73 4.11 -16.51 4.16
N THR A 74 3.84 -17.73 4.64
CA THR A 74 4.58 -18.95 4.32
C THR A 74 4.16 -19.62 3.02
N ALA A 75 3.21 -19.04 2.28
CA ALA A 75 2.79 -19.47 0.95
C ALA A 75 3.38 -18.59 -0.14
N ALA A 76 3.61 -19.15 -1.33
CA ALA A 76 3.94 -18.39 -2.52
C ALA A 76 2.67 -18.00 -3.30
N ALA A 77 2.61 -16.76 -3.79
CA ALA A 77 1.52 -16.24 -4.62
C ALA A 77 1.75 -16.59 -6.10
N VAL A 78 1.76 -17.88 -6.42
CA VAL A 78 2.23 -18.42 -7.71
C VAL A 78 1.56 -17.76 -8.90
N GLY A 79 2.38 -17.39 -9.89
CA GLY A 79 1.90 -16.83 -11.16
C GLY A 79 1.47 -15.36 -11.09
N GLN A 80 1.42 -14.75 -9.90
CA GLN A 80 0.98 -13.36 -9.76
C GLN A 80 2.00 -12.37 -10.33
N LEU A 81 3.30 -12.62 -10.13
CA LEU A 81 4.34 -11.67 -10.50
C LEU A 81 4.82 -11.83 -11.96
N THR A 82 4.84 -13.07 -12.45
CA THR A 82 5.30 -13.41 -13.81
C THR A 82 4.37 -14.44 -14.46
N PRO A 83 3.10 -14.09 -14.75
CA PRO A 83 2.08 -15.04 -15.23
C PRO A 83 2.42 -15.72 -16.56
N HIS A 84 3.31 -15.11 -17.36
CA HIS A 84 3.78 -15.64 -18.64
C HIS A 84 5.28 -15.97 -18.63
N GLY A 85 5.91 -15.94 -17.45
CA GLY A 85 7.33 -16.23 -17.29
C GLY A 85 7.60 -17.72 -17.11
N THR A 86 8.80 -18.16 -17.50
CA THR A 86 9.29 -19.52 -17.21
C THR A 86 9.71 -19.70 -15.75
N ILE A 87 10.00 -18.61 -15.06
CA ILE A 87 10.35 -18.56 -13.63
C ILE A 87 9.25 -17.81 -12.90
N ASP A 88 8.70 -18.44 -11.87
CA ASP A 88 7.73 -17.80 -10.98
C ASP A 88 8.43 -17.01 -9.87
N ARG A 89 8.50 -15.68 -10.06
CA ARG A 89 9.18 -14.79 -9.13
C ARG A 89 8.47 -14.68 -7.77
N ALA A 90 7.18 -15.02 -7.71
CA ALA A 90 6.44 -15.03 -6.45
C ALA A 90 6.84 -16.20 -5.53
N SER A 91 7.54 -17.20 -6.07
CA SER A 91 8.09 -18.32 -5.32
C SER A 91 9.53 -18.08 -4.84
N GLU A 92 10.18 -17.00 -5.27
CA GLU A 92 11.57 -16.72 -4.89
C GLU A 92 11.71 -16.00 -3.54
N GLY A 93 12.51 -16.57 -2.65
CA GLY A 93 12.70 -16.10 -1.29
C GLY A 93 12.17 -17.10 -0.26
N ARG A 94 12.67 -16.99 0.97
CA ARG A 94 12.06 -17.70 2.10
C ARG A 94 10.62 -17.22 2.37
N VAL A 95 10.35 -15.96 2.00
CA VAL A 95 9.03 -15.34 1.86
C VAL A 95 9.08 -14.35 0.70
N CYS A 96 7.99 -14.24 -0.05
CA CYS A 96 7.80 -13.22 -1.08
C CYS A 96 6.36 -12.72 -0.95
N ILE A 97 6.18 -11.62 -0.21
CA ILE A 97 4.86 -11.08 0.15
C ILE A 97 4.38 -10.17 -0.97
N VAL A 98 3.32 -10.56 -1.66
CA VAL A 98 2.68 -9.74 -2.68
C VAL A 98 1.56 -8.92 -2.06
N ILE A 99 1.67 -7.60 -2.18
CA ILE A 99 0.75 -6.63 -1.61
C ILE A 99 0.03 -5.94 -2.77
N GLN A 100 -1.27 -6.18 -2.87
CA GLN A 100 -2.14 -5.57 -3.85
C GLN A 100 -2.76 -4.31 -3.26
N VAL A 101 -2.29 -3.14 -3.67
CA VAL A 101 -2.80 -1.84 -3.21
C VAL A 101 -3.97 -1.40 -4.08
N ILE A 102 -5.06 -0.96 -3.46
CA ILE A 102 -6.15 -0.30 -4.19
C ILE A 102 -5.68 1.07 -4.66
N GLY A 103 -5.68 1.26 -5.97
CA GLY A 103 -5.21 2.46 -6.64
C GLY A 103 -4.88 2.18 -8.10
N ARG A 104 -4.34 3.20 -8.77
CA ARG A 104 -3.97 3.15 -10.19
C ARG A 104 -2.52 3.52 -10.38
N SER A 105 -1.84 2.88 -11.34
CA SER A 105 -0.41 3.17 -11.59
C SER A 105 -0.10 4.63 -11.99
N PRO A 106 -0.96 5.39 -12.69
CA PRO A 106 -0.70 6.80 -12.98
C PRO A 106 -0.85 7.73 -11.77
N GLU A 107 -1.45 7.25 -10.69
CA GLU A 107 -1.74 8.00 -9.45
C GLU A 107 -1.05 7.28 -8.28
N PRO A 108 0.26 7.52 -8.05
CA PRO A 108 1.01 6.80 -7.03
C PRO A 108 0.31 6.87 -5.68
N PHE A 109 -0.05 5.72 -5.12
CA PHE A 109 -0.79 5.67 -3.85
C PHE A 109 0.00 6.29 -2.69
N THR A 110 1.32 6.41 -2.82
CA THR A 110 2.21 7.13 -1.90
C THR A 110 1.96 8.63 -1.86
N ASP A 111 1.22 9.23 -2.78
CA ASP A 111 0.79 10.62 -2.69
C ASP A 111 -0.38 10.78 -1.71
N GLY A 112 -1.11 9.69 -1.46
CA GLY A 112 -2.26 9.63 -0.58
C GLY A 112 -1.93 9.48 0.92
N PRO A 113 -2.93 9.09 1.73
CA PRO A 113 -2.83 9.11 3.18
C PRO A 113 -2.11 7.91 3.81
N LEU A 114 -1.93 6.78 3.12
CA LEU A 114 -1.19 5.61 3.61
C LEU A 114 -1.66 5.10 5.00
N ASN A 115 -2.96 5.14 5.25
CA ASN A 115 -3.52 4.69 6.53
C ASN A 115 -3.26 3.19 6.72
N GLY A 116 -2.88 2.76 7.93
CA GLY A 116 -2.59 1.36 8.25
C GLY A 116 -1.22 0.85 7.77
N LEU A 117 -0.41 1.67 7.09
CA LEU A 117 0.90 1.26 6.57
C LEU A 117 1.85 0.75 7.67
N ASP A 118 1.88 1.39 8.85
CA ASP A 118 2.78 0.99 9.94
C ASP A 118 2.56 -0.45 10.40
N ALA A 119 1.30 -0.90 10.44
CA ALA A 119 0.97 -2.27 10.81
C ALA A 119 1.44 -3.28 9.74
N ILE A 120 1.33 -2.91 8.46
CA ILE A 120 1.86 -3.72 7.35
C ILE A 120 3.38 -3.81 7.47
N LEU A 121 4.07 -2.68 7.60
CA LEU A 121 5.53 -2.65 7.68
C LEU A 121 6.06 -3.42 8.90
N ALA A 122 5.43 -3.27 10.07
CA ALA A 122 5.78 -4.03 11.27
C ALA A 122 5.59 -5.54 11.06
N TRP A 123 4.53 -5.95 10.34
CA TRP A 123 4.33 -7.34 9.99
C TRP A 123 5.41 -7.85 9.02
N LEU A 124 5.77 -7.08 7.98
CA LEU A 124 6.86 -7.41 7.05
C LEU A 124 8.21 -7.53 7.77
N ASP A 125 8.51 -6.63 8.71
CA ASP A 125 9.73 -6.69 9.54
C ASP A 125 9.80 -7.98 10.34
N SER A 126 8.66 -8.49 10.84
CA SER A 126 8.61 -9.75 11.58
C SER A 126 9.02 -10.96 10.73
N TRP A 127 8.89 -10.86 9.39
CA TRP A 127 9.38 -11.85 8.43
C TRP A 127 10.83 -11.60 7.98
N GLY A 128 11.45 -10.56 8.53
CA GLY A 128 12.82 -10.14 8.27
C GLY A 128 13.00 -9.58 6.86
N ILE A 129 11.96 -8.98 6.27
CA ILE A 129 12.06 -8.26 5.00
C ILE A 129 12.74 -6.92 5.27
N PRO A 130 13.94 -6.64 4.70
CA PRO A 130 14.61 -5.37 4.91
C PRO A 130 13.80 -4.20 4.35
N ARG A 131 13.72 -3.09 5.09
CA ARG A 131 13.18 -1.80 4.61
C ARG A 131 14.16 -1.07 3.70
N THR A 132 14.57 -1.75 2.62
CA THR A 132 15.44 -1.22 1.58
C THR A 132 14.79 -1.42 0.22
N TRP A 133 15.18 -0.60 -0.74
CA TRP A 133 14.69 -0.66 -2.11
C TRP A 133 15.87 -0.83 -3.07
N PRO A 134 16.41 -2.05 -3.25
CA PRO A 134 17.69 -2.24 -3.96
C PRO A 134 17.65 -1.80 -5.42
N ALA A 135 16.48 -1.83 -6.05
CA ALA A 135 16.30 -1.38 -7.42
C ALA A 135 16.15 0.16 -7.56
N GLY A 136 16.19 0.90 -6.44
CA GLY A 136 15.81 2.31 -6.37
C GLY A 136 14.31 2.54 -6.57
N ALA A 137 13.84 3.78 -6.43
CA ALA A 137 12.42 4.09 -6.58
C ALA A 137 11.85 3.61 -7.94
N PRO A 138 10.66 2.98 -7.96
CA PRO A 138 10.00 2.64 -9.21
C PRO A 138 9.73 3.91 -10.04
N GLY A 139 9.95 3.81 -11.35
CA GLY A 139 9.62 4.90 -12.27
C GLY A 139 8.13 4.90 -12.65
N ALA A 140 7.65 6.00 -13.21
CA ALA A 140 6.30 6.11 -13.78
C ALA A 140 6.04 5.12 -14.93
N ARG A 141 7.10 4.58 -15.54
CA ARG A 141 7.02 3.57 -16.60
C ARG A 141 7.97 2.42 -16.30
N ALA A 142 7.57 1.20 -16.63
CA ALA A 142 8.38 0.01 -16.45
C ALA A 142 9.72 0.10 -17.19
N ARG A 143 10.80 -0.31 -16.52
CA ARG A 143 12.10 -0.58 -17.16
C ARG A 143 12.07 -2.01 -17.69
N ARG A 144 12.31 -2.17 -19.00
CA ARG A 144 12.14 -3.45 -19.72
C ARG A 144 13.34 -4.41 -19.64
N SER A 145 14.46 -4.02 -19.00
CA SER A 145 15.66 -4.86 -18.96
C SER A 145 15.63 -5.79 -17.76
N SER A 146 15.27 -7.05 -17.98
CA SER A 146 15.25 -8.10 -16.94
C SER A 146 16.64 -8.36 -16.35
N ALA A 147 17.68 -8.39 -17.19
CA ALA A 147 19.06 -8.64 -16.74
C ALA A 147 19.55 -7.57 -15.73
N ALA A 148 19.14 -6.32 -15.91
CA ALA A 148 19.47 -5.24 -14.98
C ALA A 148 18.72 -5.34 -13.64
N GLN A 149 17.64 -6.12 -13.57
CA GLN A 149 16.81 -6.31 -12.39
C GLN A 149 17.24 -7.52 -11.54
N GLU A 150 17.95 -8.51 -12.13
CA GLU A 150 18.35 -9.74 -11.42
C GLU A 150 19.20 -9.47 -10.18
N TYR A 151 20.23 -8.63 -10.30
CA TYR A 151 21.11 -8.34 -9.18
C TYR A 151 20.36 -7.63 -8.03
N PRO A 152 19.64 -6.50 -8.25
CA PRO A 152 18.81 -5.90 -7.21
C PRO A 152 17.81 -6.90 -6.61
N TRP A 153 17.15 -7.70 -7.44
CA TRP A 153 16.19 -8.69 -7.00
C TRP A 153 16.81 -9.70 -6.03
N SER A 154 18.04 -10.18 -6.30
CA SER A 154 18.74 -11.17 -5.46
C SER A 154 18.97 -10.70 -4.01
N LEU A 155 19.04 -9.39 -3.76
CA LEU A 155 19.33 -8.80 -2.45
C LEU A 155 18.15 -8.86 -1.47
N GLY A 156 16.92 -9.06 -1.96
CA GLY A 156 15.71 -9.01 -1.14
C GLY A 156 15.29 -7.57 -0.79
N GLY A 157 14.25 -7.41 0.04
CA GLY A 157 13.69 -6.09 0.38
C GLY A 157 12.42 -5.76 -0.40
N HIS A 158 12.19 -4.49 -0.68
CA HIS A 158 10.97 -4.00 -1.34
C HIS A 158 11.19 -3.75 -2.84
N PHE A 159 10.16 -4.08 -3.62
CA PHE A 159 10.14 -3.90 -5.07
C PHE A 159 8.76 -3.45 -5.54
N GLY A 160 8.72 -2.65 -6.60
CA GLY A 160 7.50 -2.50 -7.40
C GLY A 160 7.35 -3.68 -8.33
N HIS A 161 6.11 -4.05 -8.69
CA HIS A 161 5.88 -5.14 -9.65
C HIS A 161 6.60 -4.93 -10.99
N SER A 162 6.73 -3.69 -11.46
CA SER A 162 7.49 -3.32 -12.67
C SER A 162 9.00 -3.50 -12.56
N GLN A 163 9.52 -3.75 -11.35
CA GLN A 163 10.93 -4.00 -11.09
C GLN A 163 11.26 -5.48 -10.91
N VAL A 164 10.25 -6.35 -10.93
CA VAL A 164 10.44 -7.80 -10.84
C VAL A 164 11.03 -8.33 -12.16
N PRO A 165 12.14 -9.08 -12.14
CA PRO A 165 12.75 -9.58 -13.36
C PRO A 165 11.80 -10.44 -14.21
N GLY A 166 11.59 -10.04 -15.46
CA GLY A 166 10.67 -10.73 -16.39
C GLY A 166 9.19 -10.36 -16.22
N SER A 167 8.87 -9.42 -15.34
CA SER A 167 7.53 -8.85 -15.22
C SER A 167 7.18 -7.97 -16.43
N ALA A 168 5.92 -8.04 -16.86
CA ALA A 168 5.35 -7.15 -17.86
C ALA A 168 4.51 -6.02 -17.25
N ALA A 169 4.49 -5.90 -15.92
CA ALA A 169 3.68 -4.91 -15.22
C ALA A 169 4.23 -3.49 -15.38
N ASP A 170 3.34 -2.51 -15.59
CA ASP A 170 3.69 -1.08 -15.57
C ASP A 170 3.69 -0.49 -14.15
N GLY A 171 2.86 -1.06 -13.26
CA GLY A 171 2.68 -0.62 -11.88
C GLY A 171 3.82 -1.01 -10.93
N PRO A 172 3.94 -0.34 -9.76
CA PRO A 172 2.91 0.47 -9.11
C PRO A 172 2.90 1.95 -9.49
N GLY A 173 3.68 2.38 -10.48
CA GLY A 173 3.89 3.80 -10.80
C GLY A 173 5.01 4.43 -9.99
N ALA A 174 5.13 5.76 -10.06
CA ALA A 174 6.19 6.54 -9.39
C ALA A 174 5.97 6.66 -7.88
N ILE A 175 5.87 5.51 -7.18
CA ILE A 175 5.70 5.48 -5.73
C ILE A 175 6.98 5.95 -5.03
N ASP A 176 6.81 6.62 -3.89
CA ASP A 176 7.89 7.12 -3.05
C ASP A 176 8.32 6.09 -1.98
N PRO A 177 9.50 5.44 -2.13
CA PRO A 177 10.00 4.49 -1.15
C PRO A 177 10.26 5.11 0.22
N VAL A 178 10.58 6.40 0.30
CA VAL A 178 10.85 7.09 1.58
C VAL A 178 9.59 7.10 2.43
N ARG A 179 8.42 7.34 1.81
CA ARG A 179 7.13 7.24 2.49
C ARG A 179 6.77 5.80 2.87
N LEU A 180 7.29 4.80 2.15
CA LEU A 180 7.12 3.37 2.45
C LEU A 180 8.15 2.79 3.43
N HIS A 181 9.18 3.54 3.80
CA HIS A 181 10.08 3.15 4.89
C HIS A 181 9.52 3.48 6.28
N GLY A 182 8.45 4.28 6.34
CA GLY A 182 7.80 4.68 7.59
C GLY A 182 8.68 5.64 8.38
N HIS A 183 8.75 6.90 7.94
CA HIS A 183 9.13 7.99 8.84
C HIS A 183 7.88 8.42 9.60
N TRP A 184 7.86 8.18 10.90
CA TRP A 184 6.81 8.62 11.82
C TRP A 184 6.66 10.14 11.74
N PHE A 185 5.58 10.61 11.13
CA PHE A 185 5.06 11.95 11.34
C PHE A 185 3.73 11.81 12.09
N PRO A 186 3.63 12.22 13.38
CA PRO A 186 2.33 12.37 14.00
C PRO A 186 1.58 13.44 13.20
N ARG A 187 0.48 13.06 12.56
CA ARG A 187 -0.39 14.04 11.89
C ARG A 187 -0.91 15.03 12.96
N PRO A 188 -0.86 16.35 12.74
CA PRO A 188 -1.74 17.24 13.47
C PRO A 188 -3.18 16.82 13.15
N ARG A 189 -3.95 16.58 14.21
CA ARG A 189 -5.40 16.33 14.11
C ARG A 189 -5.98 17.44 13.23
N ARG A 190 -6.57 17.06 12.10
CA ARG A 190 -7.34 18.00 11.26
C ARG A 190 -8.49 18.48 12.14
N GLU A 191 -8.37 19.68 12.70
CA GLU A 191 -9.51 20.34 13.35
C GLU A 191 -10.60 20.41 12.29
N GLN A 192 -11.72 19.72 12.56
CA GLN A 192 -12.94 19.99 11.83
C GLN A 192 -13.21 21.49 11.98
N PRO A 193 -13.54 22.24 10.91
CA PRO A 193 -13.95 23.61 11.04
C PRO A 193 -15.14 23.66 11.99
N GLY A 194 -14.87 24.08 13.23
CA GLY A 194 -15.90 24.32 14.22
C GLY A 194 -16.85 25.34 13.62
N THR A 195 -18.12 24.97 13.57
CA THR A 195 -19.23 25.81 13.16
C THR A 195 -19.05 27.20 13.76
N ALA A 196 -18.77 28.18 12.91
CA ALA A 196 -18.63 29.57 13.33
C ALA A 196 -19.94 30.00 14.02
N PRO A 197 -19.90 30.61 15.22
CA PRO A 197 -21.10 31.20 15.78
C PRO A 197 -21.53 32.40 14.94
N ASP A 198 -22.75 32.31 14.43
CA ASP A 198 -23.50 33.33 13.67
C ASP A 198 -23.49 34.67 14.41
N ARG A 199 -22.65 35.61 13.97
CA ARG A 199 -22.72 37.01 14.41
C ARG A 199 -23.71 37.75 13.54
N ARG A 200 -24.99 37.67 13.88
CA ARG A 200 -25.98 38.66 13.44
C ARG A 200 -25.78 39.97 14.20
N ARG A 201 -25.44 41.02 13.46
CA ARG A 201 -25.82 42.43 13.73
C ARG A 201 -27.00 42.75 12.79
N PRO A 202 -27.90 43.72 13.04
CA PRO A 202 -27.64 45.11 13.50
C PRO A 202 -28.74 45.63 14.48
N VAL A 203 -28.96 46.89 14.88
CA VAL A 203 -28.74 48.25 14.34
C VAL A 203 -28.79 49.28 15.50
N ALA A 204 -28.32 50.51 15.23
CA ALA A 204 -28.20 51.66 16.12
C ALA A 204 -29.53 52.35 16.51
N SER A 205 -29.57 53.11 17.63
CA SER A 205 -29.99 54.53 17.66
C SER A 205 -29.95 55.18 19.07
N GLY A 206 -29.46 56.42 19.13
CA GLY A 206 -29.79 57.45 20.13
C GLY A 206 -28.92 57.50 21.41
N MET A 207 -28.52 58.62 21.99
CA MET A 207 -28.74 60.03 21.70
C MET A 207 -27.84 60.90 22.64
N ARG A 208 -27.17 61.92 22.08
CA ARG A 208 -26.84 63.26 22.63
C ARG A 208 -26.22 63.43 24.05
N SER A 209 -25.03 64.04 24.09
CA SER A 209 -24.56 64.99 25.13
C SER A 209 -25.42 66.29 25.12
N PRO A 210 -25.41 67.22 26.12
CA PRO A 210 -24.18 67.79 26.73
C PRO A 210 -24.24 68.41 28.17
N PHE A 211 -23.09 68.92 28.63
CA PHE A 211 -22.79 70.05 29.57
C PHE A 211 -23.27 70.09 31.05
N SER A 212 -22.30 70.23 31.98
CA SER A 212 -22.05 71.37 32.91
C SER A 212 -21.62 71.01 34.35
N SER A 213 -20.71 71.82 34.88
CA SER A 213 -20.01 71.79 36.19
C SER A 213 -20.91 71.97 37.42
N PRO A 214 -20.35 71.91 38.65
CA PRO A 214 -19.66 73.07 39.25
C PRO A 214 -18.21 72.83 39.67
#